data_AF-A0A1M3DBX9-F1
#
_entry.id   AF-A0A1M3DBX9-F1
#
_cell.length_a   1.000
_cell.length_b   1.000
_cell.length_c   1.000
_cell.angle_alpha   90.00
_cell.angle_beta   90.00
_cell.angle_gamma   90.00
#
_symmetry.space_group_name_H-M   'P 1'
#
loop_
_entity.id
_entity.type
_entity.pdbx_description
1 polymer ?
#
loop_
_entity_poly.entity_id
_entity_poly.type
_entity_poly.pdbx_seq_one_letter_code
_entity_poly.pdbx_strand_id
1 'polypeptide(L)' 'MNTRSLIAAATIALTAAIAVPAAARTVAPPAPVPTSTDTPSPTQRICVVDTPTGSLVTRKVCRTRAEWNNMGMDPLAKK' A
#
# COMPACT_ATOMS: atom_id res chain seq x y z
N MET A 1 -1.32 55.44 36.33
CA MET A 1 -1.89 56.11 35.13
C MET A 1 -1.52 55.26 33.93
N ASN A 2 -2.52 54.59 33.37
CA ASN A 2 -2.36 53.60 32.28
C ASN A 2 -2.43 54.33 30.94
N THR A 3 -1.37 54.26 30.15
CA THR A 3 -1.28 54.79 28.78
C THR A 3 -0.95 53.62 27.85
N ARG A 4 -1.98 52.98 27.29
CA ARG A 4 -2.56 53.22 25.96
C ARG A 4 -1.70 52.64 24.84
N SER A 5 -2.14 51.46 24.38
CA SER A 5 -1.71 50.79 23.16
C SER A 5 -1.67 51.74 21.97
N LEU A 6 -0.57 51.69 21.22
CA LEU A 6 -0.48 52.24 19.88
C LEU A 6 -0.07 51.08 18.96
N ILE A 7 -1.05 50.46 18.31
CA ILE A 7 -0.83 49.53 17.20
C ILE A 7 -1.22 50.30 15.95
N ALA A 8 -0.24 50.85 15.24
CA ALA A 8 -0.44 51.43 13.92
C ALA A 8 0.86 51.40 13.13
N ALA A 9 0.98 50.45 12.21
CA ALA A 9 1.68 50.60 10.93
C ALA A 9 1.52 49.29 10.15
N ALA A 10 0.45 49.19 9.36
CA ALA A 10 0.34 48.16 8.33
C ALA A 10 1.31 48.53 7.19
N THR A 11 2.49 47.91 7.18
CA THR A 11 3.44 48.00 6.07
C THR A 11 3.02 47.06 4.96
N ILE A 12 2.53 47.63 3.85
CA ILE A 12 2.20 46.88 2.63
C ILE A 12 3.53 46.51 1.96
N ALA A 13 3.98 45.27 2.15
CA ALA A 13 5.16 44.73 1.48
C ALA A 13 4.79 44.30 0.05
N LEU A 14 5.26 45.05 -0.96
CA LEU A 14 5.15 44.69 -2.36
C LEU A 14 6.19 43.61 -2.69
N THR A 15 5.78 42.34 -2.67
CA THR A 15 6.64 41.22 -3.05
C THR A 15 6.68 41.06 -4.57
N ALA A 16 7.80 41.45 -5.17
CA ALA A 16 8.09 41.14 -6.57
C ALA A 16 8.37 39.63 -6.71
N ALA A 17 7.46 38.91 -7.37
CA ALA A 17 7.61 37.48 -7.64
C ALA A 17 8.57 37.27 -8.83
N ILE A 18 9.80 36.84 -8.53
CA ILE A 18 10.73 36.33 -9.53
C ILE A 18 10.34 34.91 -9.94
N ALA A 19 9.94 34.71 -11.20
CA ALA A 19 9.69 33.39 -11.74
C ALA A 19 11.02 32.68 -12.03
N VAL A 20 11.37 31.69 -11.20
CA VAL A 20 12.48 30.78 -11.46
C VAL A 20 12.02 29.61 -12.35
N PRO A 21 12.69 29.32 -13.47
CA PRO A 21 12.31 28.20 -14.32
C PRO A 21 12.59 26.88 -13.60
N ALA A 22 11.58 26.03 -13.48
CA ALA A 22 11.70 24.71 -12.90
C ALA A 22 12.43 23.78 -13.87
N ALA A 23 13.64 23.34 -13.52
CA ALA A 23 14.35 22.31 -14.27
C ALA A 23 13.62 20.97 -14.12
N ALA A 24 13.14 20.42 -15.25
CA ALA A 24 12.53 19.10 -15.30
C ALA A 24 13.58 18.03 -14.97
N ARG A 25 13.28 17.17 -13.99
CA ARG A 25 14.16 16.05 -13.62
C ARG A 25 13.88 14.87 -14.55
N THR A 26 14.90 14.41 -15.25
CA THR A 26 14.82 13.18 -16.04
C THR A 26 14.73 11.98 -15.10
N VAL A 27 13.58 11.30 -15.09
CA VAL A 27 13.39 10.09 -14.31
C VAL A 27 14.11 8.94 -15.02
N ALA A 28 15.05 8.29 -14.33
CA ALA A 28 15.74 7.12 -14.86
C ALA A 28 14.74 5.97 -15.06
N PRO A 29 14.91 5.13 -16.10
CA PRO A 29 14.05 3.97 -16.32
C PRO A 29 14.08 3.03 -15.10
N PRO A 30 12.94 2.43 -14.72
CA PRO A 30 12.91 1.46 -13.62
C PRO A 30 13.83 0.28 -13.95
N ALA A 31 14.61 -0.16 -12.96
CA ALA A 31 15.44 -1.36 -13.08
C ALA A 31 14.54 -2.59 -13.32
N PRO A 32 15.02 -3.59 -14.08
CA PRO A 32 14.28 -4.81 -14.32
C PRO A 32 14.02 -5.54 -13.00
N VAL A 33 12.74 -5.76 -12.69
CA VAL A 33 12.30 -6.55 -11.53
C VAL A 33 12.62 -8.02 -11.77
N PRO A 34 13.21 -8.74 -10.80
CA PRO A 34 13.45 -10.17 -10.95
C PRO A 34 12.10 -10.87 -11.09
N THR A 35 11.93 -11.60 -12.18
CA THR A 35 10.78 -12.46 -12.42
C THR A 35 10.97 -13.69 -11.52
N SER A 36 10.43 -13.64 -10.30
CA SER A 36 10.31 -14.84 -9.49
C SER A 36 9.40 -15.80 -10.26
N THR A 37 9.92 -16.99 -10.60
CA THR A 37 9.10 -18.10 -11.06
C THR A 37 8.12 -18.40 -9.93
N ASP A 38 6.90 -17.87 -10.07
CA ASP A 38 5.80 -17.88 -9.11
C ASP A 38 5.17 -19.29 -9.08
N THR A 39 5.99 -20.32 -8.85
CA THR A 39 5.49 -21.66 -8.53
C THR A 39 5.53 -21.79 -7.02
N PRO A 40 4.39 -21.63 -6.32
CA PRO A 40 4.37 -21.73 -4.87
C PRO A 40 4.86 -23.10 -4.41
N SER A 41 5.77 -23.11 -3.43
CA SER A 41 6.37 -24.33 -2.87
C SER A 41 5.29 -25.29 -2.33
N PRO A 42 5.44 -26.62 -2.51
CA PRO A 42 4.50 -27.60 -1.96
C PRO A 42 4.38 -27.54 -0.43
N THR A 43 5.43 -27.08 0.26
CA THR A 43 5.46 -26.93 1.73
C THR A 43 4.89 -25.59 2.20
N GLN A 44 4.53 -24.69 1.28
CA GLN A 44 3.94 -23.41 1.64
C GLN A 44 2.61 -23.62 2.35
N ARG A 45 2.48 -23.07 3.56
CA ARG A 45 1.21 -23.05 4.28
C ARG A 45 0.30 -21.96 3.72
N ILE A 46 -0.92 -22.36 3.37
CA ILE A 46 -1.95 -21.51 2.81
C ILE A 46 -3.18 -21.63 3.70
N CYS A 47 -3.71 -20.48 4.10
CA CYS A 47 -4.88 -20.40 4.96
C CYS A 47 -6.10 -19.92 4.19
N VAL A 48 -7.15 -20.72 4.19
CA VAL A 48 -8.44 -20.41 3.56
C VAL A 48 -9.46 -20.15 4.66
N VAL A 49 -10.34 -19.17 4.45
CA VAL A 49 -11.48 -18.92 5.33
C VAL A 49 -12.64 -19.77 4.84
N ASP A 50 -13.06 -20.73 5.66
CA ASP A 50 -14.17 -21.61 5.39
C ASP A 50 -15.40 -21.16 6.20
N THR A 51 -16.57 -21.21 5.56
CA THR A 51 -17.86 -20.96 6.23
C THR A 51 -18.69 -22.24 6.16
N PRO A 52 -18.74 -23.04 7.23
CA PRO A 52 -19.37 -24.35 7.19
C PRO A 52 -20.88 -24.23 7.00
N THR A 53 -21.46 -25.12 6.20
CA THR A 53 -22.91 -25.20 6.00
C THR A 53 -23.57 -25.65 7.31
N GLY A 54 -24.31 -24.75 7.95
CA GLY A 54 -24.97 -25.00 9.26
C GLY A 54 -24.45 -24.13 10.40
N SER A 55 -23.34 -23.40 10.22
CA SER A 55 -22.90 -22.36 11.14
C SER A 55 -22.32 -21.18 10.38
N LEU A 56 -22.82 -19.97 10.65
CA LEU A 56 -22.30 -18.74 10.04
C LEU A 56 -20.95 -18.29 10.64
N VAL A 57 -20.36 -19.10 11.52
CA VAL A 57 -19.06 -18.82 12.12
C VAL A 57 -17.96 -19.23 11.15
N THR A 58 -17.32 -18.23 10.55
CA THR A 58 -16.14 -18.41 9.71
C THR A 58 -14.97 -18.97 10.50
N ARG A 59 -14.26 -19.93 9.93
CA ARG A 59 -13.04 -20.50 10.51
C ARG A 59 -11.89 -20.44 9.52
N LYS A 60 -10.70 -20.13 10.04
CA LYS A 60 -9.47 -20.11 9.23
C LYS A 60 -8.82 -21.49 9.27
N VAL A 61 -8.75 -22.15 8.11
CA VAL A 61 -8.12 -23.46 7.96
C VAL A 61 -6.80 -23.27 7.22
N CYS A 62 -5.70 -23.60 7.89
CA CYS A 62 -4.36 -23.52 7.31
C CYS A 62 -3.81 -24.91 7.01
N ARG A 63 -3.41 -25.16 5.76
CA ARG A 63 -2.80 -26.42 5.31
C ARG A 63 -1.67 -26.15 4.34
N THR A 64 -0.80 -27.14 4.13
CA THR A 64 0.23 -27.03 3.08
C THR A 64 -0.42 -27.07 1.69
N ARG A 65 0.24 -26.53 0.66
CA ARG A 65 -0.25 -26.63 -0.72
C ARG A 65 -0.43 -28.08 -1.15
N ALA A 66 0.49 -28.97 -0.76
CA ALA A 66 0.36 -30.40 -1.04
C ALA A 66 -0.91 -31.00 -0.42
N GLU A 67 -1.24 -30.66 0.83
CA GLU A 67 -2.49 -31.09 1.47
C GLU A 67 -3.73 -30.55 0.75
N TRP A 68 -3.73 -29.28 0.35
CA TRP A 68 -4.81 -28.68 -0.44
C TRP A 68 -5.02 -29.43 -1.75
N ASN A 69 -3.94 -29.67 -2.51
CA ASN A 69 -3.98 -30.42 -3.76
C ASN A 69 -4.50 -31.86 -3.57
N ASN A 70 -4.14 -32.53 -2.46
CA ASN A 70 -4.66 -33.87 -2.14
C ASN A 70 -6.17 -33.86 -1.86
N MET A 71 -6.73 -32.74 -1.41
CA MET A 71 -8.18 -32.54 -1.26
C MET A 71 -8.86 -32.12 -2.57
N GLY A 72 -8.10 -32.03 -3.68
CA GLY A 72 -8.62 -31.61 -4.99
C GLY A 72 -8.91 -30.12 -5.12
N MET A 73 -8.38 -29.29 -4.22
CA MET A 73 -8.60 -27.84 -4.21
C MET A 73 -7.25 -27.13 -4.18
N ASP A 74 -6.91 -26.32 -5.20
CA ASP A 74 -5.72 -25.46 -5.16
C ASP A 74 -6.12 -24.01 -4.85
N PRO A 75 -5.87 -23.51 -3.63
CA PRO A 75 -6.21 -22.14 -3.25
C PRO A 75 -5.37 -21.08 -3.98
N LEU A 76 -4.35 -21.47 -4.74
CA LEU A 76 -3.49 -20.57 -5.52
C LEU A 76 -3.72 -20.66 -7.03
N ALA A 77 -4.63 -21.51 -7.50
CA ALA A 77 -5.03 -21.52 -8.91
C ALA A 77 -5.73 -20.20 -9.24
N LYS A 78 -5.03 -19.30 -9.95
CA LYS A 78 -5.64 -18.06 -10.45
C LYS A 78 -6.78 -18.41 -11.40
N LYS A 79 -7.93 -17.75 -11.22
CA LYS A 79 -9.10 -17.85 -12.08
C LYS A 79 -8.90 -17.05 -13.37
#